data_AF-A0A6H2H8B7-F1
#
_entry.id   AF-A0A6H2H8B7-F1
#
_cell.length_a   1.000
_cell.length_b   1.000
_cell.length_c   1.000
_cell.angle_alpha   90.00
_cell.angle_beta   90.00
_cell.angle_gamma   90.00
#
_symmetry.space_group_name_H-M   'P 1'
#
loop_
_entity.id
_entity.type
_entity.pdbx_description
1 polymer ?
#
loop_
_entity_poly.entity_id
_entity_poly.type
_entity_poly.pdbx_seq_one_letter_code
_entity_poly.pdbx_strand_id
1 'polypeptide(L)'
;MNLPAAWTDKIFTKLILVYGRDFSSRWEGMNIADVKADWSHEMTGYENRPKAIVWALQNLPVKPPTVLEFRKIANTLPAEQVPELHYVKAGQDRVTKELAKLAPVRDAPLCGAKDWAHRAIAKDAAGERVMPYTLMSARAALGMVG
;
A
#
# COMPACT_ATOMS: atom_id res chain seq x y z
N MET A 1 4.49 -12.98 -1.01
CA MET A 1 4.45 -14.04 0.03
C MET A 1 3.33 -14.99 -0.38
N ASN A 2 3.54 -16.31 -0.30
CA ASN A 2 2.49 -17.27 -0.66
C ASN A 2 1.52 -17.47 0.53
N LEU A 3 0.36 -18.07 0.29
CA LEU A 3 -0.59 -18.39 1.36
C LEU A 3 0.04 -19.37 2.36
N PRO A 4 -0.07 -19.17 3.68
CA PRO A 4 0.50 -20.09 4.66
C PRO A 4 0.04 -21.53 4.45
N ALA A 5 0.96 -22.51 4.51
CA ALA A 5 0.66 -23.92 4.24
C ALA A 5 -0.50 -24.46 5.09
N ALA A 6 -0.55 -24.07 6.38
CA ALA A 6 -1.63 -24.44 7.29
C ALA A 6 -3.03 -23.98 6.83
N TRP A 7 -3.13 -22.90 6.06
CA TRP A 7 -4.40 -22.44 5.49
C TRP A 7 -4.78 -23.28 4.28
N THR A 8 -3.81 -23.56 3.39
CA THR A 8 -4.01 -24.48 2.26
C THR A 8 -4.47 -25.86 2.76
N ASP A 9 -3.85 -26.39 3.82
CA ASP A 9 -4.27 -27.66 4.42
C ASP A 9 -5.72 -27.64 4.88
N LYS A 10 -6.15 -26.58 5.58
CA LYS A 10 -7.55 -26.43 6.01
C LYS A 10 -8.52 -26.36 4.84
N ILE A 11 -8.16 -25.67 3.76
CA ILE A 11 -8.96 -25.61 2.53
C ILE A 11 -9.09 -27.01 1.94
N PHE A 12 -7.99 -27.74 1.77
CA PHE A 12 -8.00 -29.11 1.26
C PHE A 12 -8.82 -30.05 2.14
N THR A 13 -8.66 -29.98 3.47
CA THR A 13 -9.49 -30.75 4.40
C THR A 13 -10.97 -30.47 4.17
N LYS A 14 -11.38 -29.21 4.04
CA LYS A 14 -12.78 -28.86 3.79
C LYS A 14 -13.28 -29.36 2.44
N LEU A 15 -12.49 -29.24 1.37
CA LEU A 15 -12.85 -29.72 0.03
C LEU A 15 -12.96 -31.26 0.00
N ILE A 16 -12.06 -31.97 0.66
CA ILE A 16 -12.13 -33.43 0.82
C ILE A 16 -13.38 -33.82 1.61
N LEU A 17 -13.75 -33.10 2.66
CA LEU A 17 -14.97 -33.40 3.43
C LEU A 17 -16.26 -33.14 2.63
N VAL A 18 -16.27 -32.16 1.74
CA VAL A 18 -17.45 -31.81 0.92
C VAL A 18 -17.62 -32.74 -0.28
N TYR A 19 -16.53 -33.05 -0.98
CA TYR A 19 -16.57 -33.77 -2.26
C TYR A 19 -16.02 -35.19 -2.18
N GLY A 20 -15.32 -35.55 -1.11
CA GLY A 20 -14.73 -36.87 -0.91
C GLY A 20 -13.79 -37.29 -2.04
N ARG A 21 -14.12 -38.44 -2.65
CA ARG A 21 -13.33 -39.04 -3.71
C ARG A 21 -13.24 -38.16 -4.95
N ASP A 22 -14.29 -37.41 -5.29
CA ASP A 22 -14.33 -36.60 -6.52
C ASP A 22 -13.30 -35.47 -6.53
N PHE A 23 -12.97 -34.93 -5.36
CA PHE A 23 -11.87 -33.96 -5.25
C PHE A 23 -10.51 -34.66 -5.24
N SER A 24 -10.41 -35.78 -4.53
CA SER A 24 -9.15 -36.51 -4.35
C SER A 24 -8.65 -37.15 -5.65
N SER A 25 -9.55 -37.67 -6.48
CA SER A 25 -9.23 -38.33 -7.76
C SER A 25 -8.64 -37.40 -8.81
N ARG A 26 -8.90 -36.09 -8.72
CA ARG A 26 -8.33 -35.09 -9.65
C ARG A 26 -6.81 -35.02 -9.57
N TRP A 27 -6.26 -35.39 -8.41
CA TRP A 27 -4.83 -35.32 -8.12
C TRP A 27 -4.20 -36.71 -8.02
N GLU A 28 -4.90 -37.75 -8.49
CA GLU A 28 -4.41 -39.13 -8.48
C GLU A 28 -3.17 -39.26 -9.37
N GLY A 29 -2.11 -39.88 -8.83
CA GLY A 29 -0.81 -40.00 -9.51
C GLY A 29 0.08 -38.75 -9.43
N MET A 30 -0.38 -37.65 -8.82
CA MET A 30 0.43 -36.47 -8.56
C MET A 30 0.93 -36.43 -7.12
N ASN A 31 2.05 -35.73 -6.89
CA ASN A 31 2.50 -35.41 -5.54
C ASN A 31 1.60 -34.32 -4.94
N ILE A 32 0.85 -34.68 -3.89
CA ILE A 32 -0.08 -33.77 -3.24
C ILE A 32 0.61 -32.54 -2.63
N ALA A 33 1.89 -32.65 -2.25
CA ALA A 33 2.65 -31.51 -1.72
C ALA A 33 2.85 -30.42 -2.79
N ASP A 34 3.12 -30.84 -4.04
CA ASP A 34 3.30 -29.91 -5.17
C ASP A 34 1.98 -29.24 -5.54
N VAL A 35 0.86 -29.99 -5.50
CA VAL A 35 -0.49 -29.42 -5.72
C VAL A 35 -0.83 -28.39 -4.63
N LYS A 36 -0.52 -28.67 -3.36
CA LYS A 36 -0.74 -27.70 -2.28
C LYS A 36 0.18 -26.48 -2.40
N ALA A 37 1.42 -26.66 -2.86
CA ALA A 37 2.35 -25.56 -3.09
C ALA A 37 1.84 -24.65 -4.23
N ASP A 38 1.33 -25.22 -5.31
CA ASP A 38 0.67 -24.50 -6.40
C ASP A 38 -0.56 -23.73 -5.91
N TRP A 39 -1.44 -24.37 -5.13
CA TRP A 39 -2.59 -23.70 -4.52
C TRP A 39 -2.17 -22.53 -3.63
N SER A 40 -1.13 -22.71 -2.82
CA SER A 40 -0.58 -21.67 -1.96
C SER A 40 -0.05 -20.48 -2.76
N HIS A 41 0.59 -20.75 -3.91
CA HIS A 41 1.11 -19.72 -4.81
C HIS A 41 -0.01 -18.95 -5.51
N GLU A 42 -0.98 -19.65 -6.11
CA GLU A 42 -2.11 -19.04 -6.82
C GLU A 42 -3.03 -18.22 -5.92
N MET A 43 -3.06 -18.54 -4.63
CA MET A 43 -3.78 -17.82 -3.59
C MET A 43 -2.94 -16.75 -2.86
N THR A 44 -1.83 -16.33 -3.45
CA THR A 44 -1.03 -15.19 -2.94
C THR A 44 -1.89 -13.93 -2.80
N GLY A 45 -1.74 -13.21 -1.70
CA GLY A 45 -2.47 -11.98 -1.37
C GLY A 45 -3.74 -12.22 -0.56
N TYR A 46 -4.23 -13.45 -0.47
CA TYR A 46 -5.40 -13.79 0.34
C TYR A 46 -5.13 -13.82 1.85
N GLU A 47 -3.86 -13.83 2.27
CA GLU A 47 -3.45 -13.59 3.66
C GLU A 47 -3.98 -12.26 4.21
N ASN A 48 -4.12 -11.25 3.34
CA ASN A 48 -4.68 -9.95 3.68
C ASN A 48 -6.21 -9.90 3.53
N ARG A 49 -6.84 -10.96 2.98
CA ARG A 49 -8.28 -11.04 2.68
C ARG A 49 -8.87 -12.40 3.10
N PRO A 50 -8.73 -12.83 4.38
CA PRO A 50 -9.22 -14.14 4.82
C PRO A 50 -10.74 -14.33 4.64
N LYS A 51 -11.52 -13.24 4.73
CA LYS A 51 -12.98 -13.25 4.47
C LYS A 51 -13.32 -13.82 3.07
N ALA A 52 -12.46 -13.61 2.07
CA ALA A 52 -12.69 -14.10 0.72
C ALA A 52 -12.53 -15.63 0.61
N ILE A 53 -11.60 -16.22 1.37
CA ILE A 53 -11.47 -17.68 1.46
C ILE A 53 -12.71 -18.27 2.13
N VAL A 54 -13.18 -17.67 3.23
CA VAL A 54 -14.40 -18.09 3.92
C VAL A 54 -15.61 -18.03 2.97
N TRP A 55 -15.74 -16.95 2.21
CA TRP A 55 -16.79 -16.79 1.21
C TRP A 55 -16.76 -17.90 0.15
N ALA A 56 -15.59 -18.23 -0.38
CA ALA A 56 -15.46 -19.33 -1.33
C ALA A 56 -15.84 -20.69 -0.75
N LEU A 57 -15.46 -20.97 0.50
CA LEU A 57 -15.83 -22.21 1.21
C LEU A 57 -17.33 -22.30 1.51
N GLN A 58 -18.04 -21.17 1.58
CA GLN A 58 -19.50 -21.12 1.78
C GLN A 58 -20.27 -21.22 0.46
N ASN A 59 -19.65 -20.85 -0.66
CA ASN A 59 -20.27 -20.81 -2.00
C ASN A 59 -19.66 -21.86 -2.94
N LEU A 60 -19.43 -23.06 -2.41
CA LEU A 60 -18.82 -24.15 -3.15
C LEU A 60 -19.76 -24.70 -4.24
N PRO A 61 -19.27 -24.94 -5.46
CA PRO A 61 -20.07 -25.47 -6.56
C PRO A 61 -20.41 -26.96 -6.36
N VAL A 62 -21.33 -27.51 -7.16
CA VAL A 62 -21.70 -28.94 -7.07
C VAL A 62 -20.52 -29.86 -7.41
N LYS A 63 -19.68 -29.48 -8.39
CA LYS A 63 -18.47 -30.22 -8.75
C LYS A 63 -17.26 -29.65 -8.01
N PRO A 64 -16.26 -30.45 -7.61
CA PRO A 64 -15.07 -29.94 -6.93
C PRO A 64 -14.34 -28.88 -7.79
N PRO A 65 -14.00 -27.71 -7.23
CA PRO A 65 -13.30 -26.67 -7.98
C PRO A 65 -11.79 -26.93 -8.08
N THR A 66 -11.18 -26.46 -9.16
CA THR A 66 -9.74 -26.21 -9.28
C THR A 66 -9.34 -24.93 -8.52
N VAL A 67 -8.05 -24.68 -8.33
CA VAL A 67 -7.58 -23.46 -7.64
C VAL A 67 -8.06 -22.18 -8.31
N LEU A 68 -8.04 -22.13 -9.65
CA LEU A 68 -8.47 -20.96 -10.41
C LEU A 68 -9.97 -20.72 -10.27
N GLU A 69 -10.77 -21.78 -10.25
CA GLU A 69 -12.22 -21.68 -10.01
C GLU A 69 -12.51 -21.24 -8.57
N PHE A 70 -11.80 -21.82 -7.59
CA PHE A 70 -11.91 -21.42 -6.19
C PHE A 70 -11.60 -19.93 -6.01
N ARG A 71 -10.53 -19.43 -6.65
CA ARG A 71 -10.14 -18.03 -6.66
C ARG A 71 -11.20 -17.14 -7.32
N LYS A 72 -11.83 -17.59 -8.41
CA LYS A 72 -12.96 -16.87 -9.02
C LYS A 72 -14.11 -16.68 -8.02
N ILE A 73 -14.48 -17.73 -7.28
CA ILE A 73 -15.52 -17.65 -6.25
C ILE A 73 -15.08 -16.71 -5.12
N ALA A 74 -13.84 -16.81 -4.66
CA ALA A 74 -13.34 -15.93 -3.59
C ALA A 74 -13.38 -14.45 -3.99
N ASN A 75 -13.15 -14.14 -5.27
CA ASN A 75 -13.23 -12.80 -5.84
C ASN A 75 -14.66 -12.27 -6.01
N THR A 76 -15.71 -13.10 -5.89
CA THR A 76 -17.09 -12.62 -5.92
C THR A 76 -17.57 -12.06 -4.57
N LEU A 77 -16.72 -12.11 -3.53
CA LEU A 77 -17.03 -11.51 -2.23
C LEU A 77 -17.47 -10.05 -2.44
N PRO A 78 -18.69 -9.68 -2.03
CA PRO A 78 -19.17 -8.31 -2.14
C PRO A 78 -18.23 -7.34 -1.43
N ALA A 79 -18.00 -6.17 -2.04
CA ALA A 79 -17.21 -5.12 -1.42
C ALA A 79 -17.85 -4.74 -0.08
N GLU A 80 -17.03 -4.68 0.98
CA GLU A 80 -17.48 -4.18 2.27
C GLU A 80 -17.96 -2.74 2.07
N GLN A 81 -19.21 -2.47 2.45
CA GLN A 81 -19.77 -1.13 2.38
C GLN A 81 -19.03 -0.28 3.42
N VAL A 82 -17.96 0.39 2.99
CA VAL A 82 -17.27 1.37 3.83
C VAL A 82 -18.24 2.54 3.98
N PRO A 83 -18.63 2.91 5.21
CA PRO A 83 -19.48 4.07 5.43
C PRO A 83 -18.86 5.27 4.74
N GLU A 84 -19.65 5.93 3.90
CA GLU A 84 -19.20 7.13 3.22
C GLU A 84 -18.76 8.16 4.28
N LEU A 85 -17.56 8.70 4.10
CA LEU A 85 -17.07 9.77 4.97
C LEU A 85 -17.95 11.00 4.71
N HIS A 86 -18.84 11.31 5.65
CA HIS A 86 -19.66 12.50 5.57
C HIS A 86 -18.78 13.76 5.61
N TYR A 87 -18.65 14.42 4.46
CA TYR A 87 -17.93 15.69 4.38
C TYR A 87 -18.77 16.80 5.02
N VAL A 88 -18.23 17.42 6.06
CA VAL A 88 -18.76 18.68 6.62
C VAL A 88 -17.80 19.80 6.23
N LYS A 89 -18.28 20.80 5.49
CA LYS A 89 -17.50 22.02 5.24
C LYS A 89 -17.10 22.62 6.59
N ALA A 90 -15.81 22.89 6.77
CA ALA A 90 -15.34 23.51 8.01
C ALA A 90 -16.08 24.84 8.24
N GLY A 91 -16.63 25.03 9.44
CA GLY A 91 -17.23 26.30 9.85
C GLY A 91 -16.20 27.43 9.84
N GLN A 92 -16.65 28.67 9.64
CA GLN A 92 -15.78 29.84 9.50
C GLN A 92 -14.81 29.99 10.69
N ASP A 93 -15.26 29.74 11.92
CA ASP A 93 -14.42 29.82 13.13
C ASP A 93 -13.27 28.81 13.15
N ARG A 94 -13.48 27.62 12.57
CA ARG A 94 -12.42 26.61 12.46
C ARG A 94 -11.40 27.05 11.41
N VAL A 95 -11.87 27.58 10.28
CA VAL A 95 -11.01 28.09 9.20
C VAL A 95 -10.15 29.24 9.70
N THR A 96 -10.73 30.20 10.42
CA THR A 96 -9.98 31.34 10.97
C THR A 96 -8.93 30.89 11.98
N LYS A 97 -9.27 29.95 12.88
CA LYS A 97 -8.33 29.39 13.86
C LYS A 97 -7.15 28.68 13.19
N GLU A 98 -7.39 27.91 12.14
CA GLU A 98 -6.32 27.23 11.40
C GLU A 98 -5.48 28.23 10.58
N LEU A 99 -6.10 29.23 9.95
CA LEU A 99 -5.39 30.32 9.26
C LEU A 99 -4.53 31.15 10.21
N ALA A 100 -4.96 31.35 11.46
CA ALA A 100 -4.17 32.05 12.47
C ALA A 100 -2.85 31.34 12.80
N LYS A 101 -2.78 29.99 12.67
CA LYS A 101 -1.53 29.24 12.84
C LYS A 101 -0.49 29.56 11.76
N LEU A 102 -0.95 30.03 10.59
CA LEU A 102 -0.09 30.42 9.47
C LEU A 102 0.37 31.88 9.57
N ALA A 103 -0.08 32.65 10.58
CA ALA A 103 0.33 34.04 10.77
C ALA A 103 1.85 34.25 10.75
N PRO A 104 2.69 33.41 11.39
CA PRO A 104 4.14 33.59 11.36
C PRO A 104 4.75 33.49 9.96
N VAL A 105 4.15 32.69 9.07
CA VAL A 105 4.61 32.52 7.68
C VAL A 105 4.11 33.66 6.81
N ARG A 106 2.85 34.08 7.02
CA ARG A 106 2.24 35.20 6.29
C ARG A 106 2.91 36.53 6.62
N ASP A 107 3.22 36.74 7.89
CA ASP A 107 3.77 37.99 8.41
C ASP A 107 5.31 37.98 8.38
N ALA A 108 5.93 36.89 7.91
CA ALA A 108 7.37 36.83 7.70
C ALA A 108 7.78 37.88 6.65
N PRO A 109 8.82 38.68 6.90
CA PRO A 109 9.31 39.63 5.92
C PRO A 109 9.71 38.88 4.64
N LEU A 110 9.28 39.43 3.50
CA LEU A 110 9.72 38.95 2.19
C LEU A 110 11.25 39.00 2.17
N CYS A 111 11.89 37.84 2.09
CA CYS A 111 13.32 37.80 1.80
C CYS A 111 13.55 38.25 0.36
N GLY A 112 14.59 39.05 0.15
CA GLY A 112 15.03 39.40 -1.18
C GLY A 112 15.36 38.14 -1.97
N ALA A 113 15.11 38.16 -3.28
CA ALA A 113 15.30 37.00 -4.17
C ALA A 113 16.73 36.40 -4.12
N LYS A 114 17.71 37.16 -3.60
CA LYS A 114 19.12 36.77 -3.46
C LYS A 114 19.59 36.62 -2.01
N ASP A 115 18.72 36.69 -1.01
CA ASP A 115 19.10 36.55 0.41
C ASP A 115 19.61 35.14 0.74
N TRP A 116 19.15 34.13 0.03
CA TRP A 116 19.70 32.78 0.13
C TRP A 116 21.17 32.73 -0.33
N ALA A 117 21.55 33.51 -1.34
CA ALA A 117 22.90 33.55 -1.89
C ALA A 117 23.85 34.28 -0.93
N HIS A 118 23.43 35.42 -0.37
CA HIS A 118 24.19 36.11 0.68
C HIS A 118 24.42 35.21 1.90
N ARG A 119 23.39 34.48 2.35
CA ARG A 119 23.52 33.52 3.47
C ARG A 119 24.46 32.37 3.15
N ALA A 120 24.43 31.82 1.94
CA ALA A 120 25.31 30.74 1.53
C ALA A 120 26.79 31.19 1.53
N ILE A 121 27.08 32.40 1.03
CA ILE A 121 28.43 32.96 1.06
C ILE A 121 28.88 33.28 2.50
N ALA A 122 28.01 33.84 3.33
CA ALA A 122 28.35 34.14 4.71
C ALA A 122 28.69 32.87 5.51
N LYS A 123 27.98 31.76 5.27
CA LYS A 123 28.27 30.46 5.88
C LYS A 123 29.63 29.90 5.46
N ASP A 124 29.92 29.94 4.16
CA ASP A 124 31.23 29.51 3.63
C ASP A 124 32.37 30.36 4.20
N ALA A 125 32.18 31.69 4.26
CA ALA A 125 33.14 32.61 4.86
C ALA A 125 33.34 32.37 6.37
N ALA A 126 32.31 31.88 7.06
CA ALA A 126 32.39 31.46 8.47
C ALA A 126 33.02 30.07 8.66
N GLY A 127 33.43 29.39 7.58
CA GLY A 127 34.02 28.04 7.63
C GLY A 127 32.99 26.92 7.81
N GLU A 128 31.69 27.21 7.71
CA GLU A 128 30.66 26.18 7.69
C GLU A 128 30.67 25.45 6.35
N ARG A 129 30.46 24.12 6.38
CA ARG A 129 30.42 23.32 5.16
C ARG A 129 29.17 23.64 4.35
N VAL A 130 29.36 24.35 3.23
CA VAL A 130 28.34 24.55 2.19
C VAL A 130 28.61 23.62 1.01
N MET A 131 27.57 23.07 0.40
CA MET A 131 27.71 22.18 -0.76
C MET A 131 28.32 22.97 -1.94
N PRO A 132 29.37 22.47 -2.63
CA PRO A 132 30.08 23.20 -3.67
C PRO A 132 29.20 23.81 -4.77
N TYR A 133 28.17 23.08 -5.21
CA TYR A 133 27.22 23.55 -6.21
C TYR A 133 26.37 24.73 -5.69
N THR A 134 25.89 24.66 -4.44
CA THR A 134 25.13 25.76 -3.81
C THR A 134 25.93 27.05 -3.75
N LEU A 135 27.24 26.94 -3.50
CA LEU A 135 28.15 28.08 -3.45
C LEU A 135 28.43 28.66 -4.84
N MET A 136 28.61 27.80 -5.85
CA MET A 136 28.73 28.23 -7.25
C MET A 136 27.47 28.98 -7.70
N SER A 137 26.29 28.43 -7.44
CA SER A 137 25.02 29.07 -7.77
C SER A 137 24.80 30.38 -7.01
N ALA A 138 25.22 30.47 -5.74
CA ALA A 138 25.14 31.70 -4.96
C ALA A 138 26.02 32.82 -5.54
N ARG A 139 27.28 32.51 -5.90
CA ARG A 139 28.19 33.46 -6.55
C ARG A 139 27.65 33.91 -7.91
N ALA A 140 27.11 32.98 -8.70
CA ALA A 140 26.47 33.30 -9.98
C ALA A 140 25.25 34.22 -9.81
N ALA A 141 24.36 33.94 -8.86
CA ALA A 141 23.19 34.76 -8.57
C ALA A 141 23.57 36.19 -8.16
N LEU A 142 24.71 36.38 -7.49
CA LEU A 142 25.23 37.67 -7.05
C LEU A 142 26.13 38.37 -8.08
N GLY A 143 26.35 37.77 -9.26
CA GLY A 143 27.20 38.34 -10.30
C GLY A 143 28.69 38.33 -9.94
N MET A 144 29.11 37.50 -8.99
CA MET A 144 30.49 37.37 -8.54
C MET A 144 31.34 36.43 -9.42
N VAL A 145 30.89 36.16 -10.65
CA VAL A 145 31.59 35.23 -11.55
C VAL A 145 32.75 35.95 -12.25
N GLY A 146 33.94 35.68 -11.71
CA GLY A 146 35.20 35.46 -12.43
C GLY A 146 35.78 34.14 -11.93
#